data_AF-A0A166KJ83-F1
#
_entry.id   AF-A0A166KJ83-F1
#
_cell.length_a   1.000
_cell.length_b   1.000
_cell.length_c   1.000
_cell.angle_alpha   90.00
_cell.angle_beta   90.00
_cell.angle_gamma   90.00
#
_symmetry.space_group_name_H-M   'P 1'
#
loop_
_entity.id
_entity.type
_entity.pdbx_description
1 polymer ?
#
loop_
_entity_poly.entity_id
_entity_poly.type
_entity_poly.pdbx_seq_one_letter_code
_entity_poly.pdbx_strand_id
1 'polypeptide(L)'
;MTWFKVMLQDKHEEVYQADSEAELVLTLIPHGKWPIDIEEWQPTYLNYASLLTFYKEIDSALQSGLQLTEAIEHLALASRTDTLTAINKALLSELNKGKSFNLTLSSLCLNIAVPYCQLINAKGSREDCQQSLTASILQLTSLLDWSNRIFKAILYPFCIIQIALVMSFVNQFWQLESDQNIIAMLPMSFVYAVTSLGQFYTLLSLHNGRACFWLEKISATFRLTKIFSLLSTARKTGTTLQQTLQQMHLYLNHSATIDETLFAYYQLKLGRNYAESFPNHWFPDEAAIALYSAEQDGDLDRALFIAAKKHEQDWQKKIHFLEKLIPALCLLIAGSFVASALVSIYAPLLNLP
;
A
#
# COMPACT_ATOMS: atom_id res chain seq x y z
N MET A 1 -23.45 -5.34 6.74
CA MET A 1 -23.35 -3.93 6.34
C MET A 1 -22.86 -3.78 4.91
N THR A 2 -23.81 -3.59 4.00
CA THR A 2 -23.61 -3.21 2.60
C THR A 2 -23.71 -1.68 2.49
N TRP A 3 -23.10 -1.13 1.44
CA TRP A 3 -23.25 0.29 1.14
C TRP A 3 -24.35 0.48 0.10
N PHE A 4 -25.17 1.49 0.28
CA PHE A 4 -26.27 1.85 -0.60
C PHE A 4 -26.10 3.30 -1.05
N LYS A 5 -26.24 3.53 -2.35
CA LYS A 5 -26.33 4.84 -2.95
C LYS A 5 -27.81 5.20 -3.09
N VAL A 6 -28.18 6.33 -2.51
CA VAL A 6 -29.56 6.79 -2.41
C VAL A 6 -29.70 8.10 -3.16
N MET A 7 -30.61 8.12 -4.13
CA MET A 7 -31.04 9.34 -4.80
C MET A 7 -32.24 9.92 -4.06
N LEU A 8 -32.07 11.10 -3.45
CA LEU A 8 -33.15 11.78 -2.74
C LEU A 8 -34.00 12.65 -3.68
N GLN A 9 -35.22 13.00 -3.24
CA GLN A 9 -36.15 13.86 -3.99
C GLN A 9 -35.55 15.19 -4.47
N ASP A 10 -34.59 15.75 -3.74
CA ASP A 10 -33.88 16.97 -4.11
C ASP A 10 -32.80 16.76 -5.19
N LYS A 11 -32.76 15.57 -5.82
CA LYS A 11 -31.72 15.11 -6.77
C LYS A 11 -30.30 15.08 -6.19
N HIS A 12 -30.18 15.15 -4.87
CA HIS A 12 -28.92 14.93 -4.17
C HIS A 12 -28.67 13.44 -3.99
N GLU A 13 -27.44 13.03 -4.33
CA GLU A 13 -26.95 11.67 -4.14
C GLU A 13 -26.23 11.58 -2.80
N GLU A 14 -26.71 10.70 -1.93
CA GLU A 14 -26.09 10.41 -0.64
C GLU A 14 -25.81 8.91 -0.54
N VAL A 15 -24.74 8.55 0.18
CA VAL A 15 -24.32 7.16 0.34
C VAL A 15 -24.40 6.77 1.80
N TYR A 16 -24.90 5.58 2.07
CA TYR A 16 -25.24 5.11 3.40
C TYR A 16 -24.85 3.67 3.63
N GLN A 17 -24.54 3.32 4.87
CA GLN A 17 -24.31 1.94 5.27
C GLN A 17 -25.54 1.41 6.03
N ALA A 18 -26.07 0.25 5.61
CA ALA A 18 -27.19 -0.45 6.26
C ALA A 18 -27.03 -1.97 6.14
N ASP A 19 -27.76 -2.76 6.94
CA ASP A 19 -27.77 -4.23 6.80
C ASP A 19 -28.81 -4.71 5.77
N SER A 20 -29.83 -3.89 5.49
CA SER A 20 -30.79 -4.13 4.40
C SER A 20 -31.37 -2.83 3.84
N GLU A 21 -31.91 -2.88 2.62
CA GLU A 21 -32.65 -1.77 2.03
C GLU A 21 -33.84 -1.33 2.89
N ALA A 22 -34.56 -2.29 3.50
CA ALA A 22 -35.68 -2.00 4.39
C ALA A 22 -35.25 -1.20 5.63
N GLU A 23 -34.13 -1.57 6.25
CA GLU A 23 -33.55 -0.84 7.37
C GLU A 23 -33.11 0.56 6.94
N LEU A 24 -32.49 0.68 5.76
CA LEU A 24 -32.10 1.97 5.20
C LEU A 24 -33.30 2.91 5.06
N VAL A 25 -34.39 2.44 4.46
CA VAL A 25 -35.64 3.22 4.30
C VAL A 25 -36.22 3.60 5.67
N LEU A 26 -36.23 2.67 6.63
CA LEU A 26 -36.69 2.93 8.01
C LEU A 26 -35.85 3.97 8.74
N THR A 27 -34.55 4.09 8.41
CA THR A 27 -33.69 5.14 8.97
C THR A 27 -33.87 6.50 8.30
N LEU A 28 -34.26 6.55 7.01
CA LEU A 28 -34.36 7.79 6.24
C LEU A 28 -35.70 8.51 6.42
N ILE A 29 -36.81 7.76 6.45
CA ILE A 29 -38.17 8.32 6.54
C ILE A 29 -38.37 9.22 7.78
N PRO A 30 -37.93 8.85 9.00
CA PRO A 30 -38.09 9.69 10.19
C PRO A 30 -37.39 11.06 10.09
N HIS A 31 -36.37 11.16 9.23
CA HIS A 31 -35.62 12.39 8.99
C HIS A 31 -36.17 13.20 7.79
N GLY A 32 -37.33 12.84 7.25
CA GLY A 32 -37.95 13.53 6.11
C GLY A 32 -37.24 13.30 4.78
N LYS A 33 -36.31 12.33 4.72
CA LYS A 33 -35.56 11.97 3.51
C LYS A 33 -36.29 10.86 2.77
N TRP A 34 -36.80 11.18 1.58
CA TRP A 34 -37.52 10.22 0.73
C TRP A 34 -36.63 9.70 -0.40
N PRO A 35 -36.22 8.43 -0.37
CA PRO A 35 -35.43 7.84 -1.44
C PRO A 35 -36.28 7.65 -2.71
N ILE A 36 -35.79 8.13 -3.86
CA ILE A 36 -36.35 7.86 -5.20
C ILE A 36 -35.82 6.53 -5.72
N ASP A 37 -34.52 6.29 -5.54
CA ASP A 37 -33.82 5.11 -6.03
C ASP A 37 -32.75 4.69 -5.03
N ILE A 38 -32.58 3.38 -4.88
CA ILE A 38 -31.62 2.77 -3.95
C ILE A 38 -30.85 1.71 -4.73
N GLU A 39 -29.56 1.97 -4.94
CA GLU A 39 -28.65 1.02 -5.58
C GLU A 39 -27.63 0.50 -4.59
N GLU A 40 -27.33 -0.79 -4.64
CA GLU A 40 -26.19 -1.34 -3.88
C GLU A 40 -24.89 -0.81 -4.49
N TRP A 41 -24.09 -0.11 -3.69
CA TRP A 41 -22.82 0.45 -4.10
C TRP A 41 -21.67 -0.37 -3.53
N GLN A 42 -20.81 -0.89 -4.39
CA GLN A 42 -19.55 -1.49 -3.94
C GLN A 42 -18.44 -0.43 -4.00
N PRO A 43 -17.94 0.06 -2.86
CA PRO A 43 -16.89 1.07 -2.87
C PRO A 43 -15.62 0.53 -3.51
N THR A 44 -15.00 1.31 -4.38
CA THR A 44 -13.60 1.11 -4.74
C THR A 44 -12.74 1.47 -3.54
N TYR A 45 -12.45 0.48 -2.69
CA TYR A 45 -11.73 0.67 -1.43
C TYR A 45 -10.42 1.45 -1.60
N LEU A 46 -10.15 2.36 -0.65
CA LEU A 46 -8.92 3.15 -0.66
C LEU A 46 -7.70 2.23 -0.48
N ASN A 47 -6.78 2.32 -1.44
CA ASN A 47 -5.44 1.77 -1.33
C ASN A 47 -4.48 2.80 -0.70
N TYR A 48 -3.20 2.46 -0.52
CA TYR A 48 -2.20 3.39 0.04
C TYR A 48 -2.08 4.72 -0.72
N ALA A 49 -2.15 4.68 -2.06
CA ALA A 49 -1.99 5.87 -2.89
C ALA A 49 -3.23 6.77 -2.81
N SER A 50 -4.43 6.20 -2.91
CA SER A 50 -5.70 6.92 -2.77
C SER A 50 -5.86 7.48 -1.36
N LEU A 51 -5.48 6.72 -0.32
CA LEU A 51 -5.51 7.19 1.06
C LEU A 51 -4.51 8.35 1.28
N LEU A 52 -3.32 8.28 0.68
CA LEU A 52 -2.35 9.37 0.74
C LEU A 52 -2.89 10.65 0.08
N THR A 53 -3.55 10.54 -1.09
CA THR A 53 -4.19 11.68 -1.75
C THR A 53 -5.27 12.28 -0.85
N PHE A 54 -6.16 11.45 -0.32
CA PHE A 54 -7.19 11.88 0.63
C PHE A 54 -6.59 12.60 1.83
N TYR A 55 -5.56 12.05 2.47
CA TYR A 55 -4.90 12.71 3.60
C TYR A 55 -4.24 14.04 3.24
N LYS A 56 -3.60 14.15 2.07
CA LYS A 56 -3.01 15.43 1.63
C LYS A 56 -4.07 16.50 1.37
N GLU A 57 -5.23 16.12 0.82
CA GLU A 57 -6.34 17.05 0.61
C GLU A 57 -6.92 17.53 1.94
N ILE A 58 -7.12 16.62 2.89
CA ILE A 58 -7.56 16.97 4.25
C ILE A 58 -6.52 17.84 4.97
N ASP A 59 -5.23 17.52 4.86
CA ASP A 59 -4.15 18.29 5.50
C ASP A 59 -4.10 19.72 4.95
N SER A 60 -4.23 19.88 3.63
CA SER A 60 -4.32 21.21 3.00
C SER A 60 -5.54 22.00 3.48
N ALA A 61 -6.68 21.34 3.68
CA ALA A 61 -7.90 21.96 4.19
C ALA A 61 -7.74 22.38 5.66
N LEU A 62 -7.18 21.52 6.51
CA LEU A 62 -6.88 21.83 7.92
C LEU A 62 -5.88 23.00 8.05
N GLN A 63 -4.87 23.05 7.19
CA GLN A 63 -3.91 24.16 7.10
C GLN A 63 -4.58 25.49 6.73
N SER A 64 -5.65 25.46 5.92
CA SER A 64 -6.45 26.65 5.60
C SER A 64 -7.38 27.11 6.73
N GLY A 65 -7.39 26.39 7.87
CA GLY A 65 -8.16 26.74 9.06
C GLY A 65 -9.48 26.00 9.22
N LEU A 66 -9.86 25.14 8.26
CA LEU A 66 -11.06 24.32 8.35
C LEU A 66 -10.94 23.26 9.45
N GLN A 67 -12.08 22.88 10.04
CA GLN A 67 -12.16 21.69 10.89
C GLN A 67 -12.24 20.42 10.05
N LEU A 68 -11.98 19.25 10.65
CA LEU A 68 -11.96 17.96 9.94
C LEU A 68 -13.29 17.67 9.23
N THR A 69 -14.42 17.94 9.88
CA THR A 69 -15.76 17.72 9.30
C THR A 69 -16.03 18.68 8.13
N GLU A 70 -15.68 19.95 8.27
CA GLU A 70 -15.82 20.98 7.23
C GLU A 70 -14.93 20.66 6.01
N ALA A 71 -13.71 20.18 6.26
CA ALA A 71 -12.80 19.73 5.21
C ALA A 71 -13.41 18.56 4.41
N ILE A 72 -13.99 17.57 5.08
CA ILE A 72 -14.65 16.42 4.43
C ILE A 72 -15.88 16.88 3.66
N GLU A 73 -16.67 17.80 4.21
CA GLU A 73 -17.84 18.38 3.54
C GLU A 73 -17.45 19.09 2.24
N HIS A 74 -16.42 19.94 2.30
CA HIS A 74 -15.90 20.62 1.12
C HIS A 74 -15.42 19.63 0.04
N LEU A 75 -14.76 18.54 0.43
CA LEU A 75 -14.31 17.49 -0.49
C LEU A 75 -15.45 16.60 -1.01
N ALA A 76 -16.55 16.46 -0.26
CA ALA A 76 -17.73 15.72 -0.69
C ALA A 76 -18.60 16.52 -1.69
N LEU A 77 -18.58 17.86 -1.58
CA LEU A 77 -19.28 18.79 -2.47
C LEU A 77 -18.51 19.09 -3.76
N ALA A 78 -17.24 18.67 -3.85
CA ALA A 78 -16.46 18.80 -5.07
C ALA A 78 -17.20 18.13 -6.24
N SER A 79 -17.43 18.87 -7.34
CA SER A 79 -18.20 18.41 -8.50
C SER A 79 -17.46 17.40 -9.39
N ARG A 80 -16.55 16.61 -8.82
CA ARG A 80 -15.79 15.57 -9.52
C ARG A 80 -16.54 14.24 -9.41
N THR A 81 -16.65 13.52 -10.52
CA THR A 81 -17.13 12.13 -10.56
C THR A 81 -15.96 11.16 -10.37
N ASP A 82 -15.13 11.41 -9.36
CA ASP A 82 -14.04 10.51 -8.99
C ASP A 82 -14.44 9.60 -7.81
N THR A 83 -13.71 8.50 -7.66
CA THR A 83 -13.94 7.52 -6.60
C THR A 83 -13.78 8.12 -5.20
N LEU A 84 -12.91 9.12 -5.06
CA LEU A 84 -12.68 9.85 -3.81
C LEU A 84 -13.88 10.67 -3.39
N THR A 85 -14.56 11.37 -4.32
CA THR A 85 -15.78 12.14 -4.00
C THR A 85 -16.89 11.23 -3.49
N ALA A 86 -17.09 10.05 -4.09
CA ALA A 86 -18.07 9.07 -3.61
C ALA A 86 -17.77 8.58 -2.18
N ILE A 87 -16.49 8.33 -1.89
CA ILE A 87 -16.01 7.93 -0.57
C ILE A 87 -16.17 9.08 0.46
N ASN A 88 -15.90 10.32 0.06
CA ASN A 88 -16.09 11.50 0.91
C ASN A 88 -17.56 11.71 1.27
N LYS A 89 -18.49 11.51 0.31
CA LYS A 89 -19.94 11.54 0.56
C LYS A 89 -20.38 10.45 1.54
N ALA A 90 -19.89 9.22 1.34
CA ALA A 90 -20.16 8.10 2.24
C ALA A 90 -19.64 8.37 3.67
N LEU A 91 -18.42 8.91 3.76
CA LEU A 91 -17.78 9.27 5.02
C LEU A 91 -18.56 10.38 5.74
N LEU A 92 -18.91 11.47 5.03
CA LEU A 92 -19.67 12.59 5.57
C LEU A 92 -21.04 12.16 6.12
N SER A 93 -21.76 11.33 5.36
CA SER A 93 -23.06 10.79 5.75
C SER A 93 -23.01 10.03 7.08
N GLU A 94 -22.04 9.14 7.23
CA GLU A 94 -21.89 8.35 8.46
C GLU A 94 -21.33 9.17 9.64
N LEU A 95 -20.51 10.19 9.37
CA LEU A 95 -20.08 11.16 10.38
C LEU A 95 -21.26 12.00 10.90
N ASN A 96 -22.17 12.44 10.03
CA ASN A 96 -23.37 13.18 10.41
C ASN A 96 -24.33 12.32 11.27
N LYS A 97 -24.27 11.00 11.15
CA LYS A 97 -24.96 10.04 12.05
C LYS A 97 -24.26 9.85 13.40
N GLY A 98 -23.13 10.52 13.64
CA GLY A 98 -22.36 10.41 14.88
C GLY A 98 -21.42 9.20 14.96
N LYS A 99 -21.18 8.47 13.86
CA LYS A 99 -20.18 7.39 13.85
C LYS A 99 -18.76 7.96 13.96
N SER A 100 -17.83 7.16 14.48
CA SER A 100 -16.43 7.56 14.63
C SER A 100 -15.70 7.61 13.28
N PHE A 101 -14.98 8.70 13.03
CA PHE A 101 -14.14 8.88 11.83
C PHE A 101 -13.23 7.68 11.52
N ASN A 102 -12.43 7.21 12.49
CA ASN A 102 -11.49 6.12 12.26
C ASN A 102 -12.19 4.81 11.86
N LEU A 103 -13.35 4.52 12.44
CA LEU A 103 -14.14 3.31 12.11
C LEU A 103 -14.74 3.42 10.72
N THR A 104 -15.40 4.54 10.40
CA THR A 104 -15.99 4.77 9.09
C THR A 104 -14.93 4.74 7.99
N LEU A 105 -13.81 5.45 8.18
CA LEU A 105 -12.71 5.46 7.22
C LEU A 105 -12.11 4.06 7.03
N SER A 106 -11.92 3.29 8.11
CA SER A 106 -11.41 1.92 8.01
C SER A 106 -12.30 1.00 7.17
N SER A 107 -13.62 1.19 7.23
CA SER A 107 -14.58 0.40 6.43
C SER A 107 -14.60 0.75 4.93
N LEU A 108 -14.04 1.91 4.57
CA LEU A 108 -13.89 2.39 3.19
C LEU A 108 -12.47 2.13 2.63
N CYS A 109 -11.59 1.51 3.42
CA CYS A 109 -10.20 1.21 3.06
C CYS A 109 -9.97 -0.28 2.84
N LEU A 110 -8.96 -0.61 2.03
CA LEU A 110 -8.43 -1.98 1.97
C LEU A 110 -7.79 -2.34 3.32
N ASN A 111 -7.87 -3.61 3.72
CA ASN A 111 -7.34 -4.10 5.01
C ASN A 111 -5.87 -3.67 5.27
N ILE A 112 -5.06 -3.62 4.22
CA ILE A 112 -3.66 -3.20 4.28
C ILE A 112 -3.45 -1.74 4.72
N ALA A 113 -4.42 -0.86 4.44
CA ALA A 113 -4.37 0.58 4.69
C ALA A 113 -5.07 0.99 6.00
N VAL A 114 -5.85 0.10 6.60
CA VAL A 114 -6.56 0.33 7.87
C VAL A 114 -5.64 0.75 9.03
N PRO A 115 -4.41 0.22 9.21
CA PRO A 115 -3.53 0.68 10.30
C PRO A 115 -3.32 2.19 10.32
N TYR A 116 -3.20 2.82 9.15
CA TYR A 116 -2.97 4.25 9.01
C TYR A 116 -4.22 5.06 9.35
N CYS A 117 -5.41 4.50 9.15
CA CYS A 117 -6.68 5.11 9.56
C CYS A 117 -6.82 5.20 11.08
N GLN A 118 -6.24 4.24 11.80
CA GLN A 118 -6.29 4.20 13.26
C GLN A 118 -5.29 5.15 13.92
N LEU A 119 -4.26 5.62 13.21
CA LEU A 119 -3.28 6.57 13.73
C LEU A 119 -3.85 7.97 13.92
N ILE A 120 -4.94 8.31 13.21
CA ILE A 120 -5.51 9.65 13.22
C ILE A 120 -6.19 9.93 14.55
N ASN A 121 -5.77 11.02 15.22
CA ASN A 121 -6.38 11.50 16.44
C ASN A 121 -7.54 12.47 16.13
N ALA A 122 -8.63 11.94 15.59
CA ALA A 122 -9.81 12.73 15.23
C ALA A 122 -10.62 13.27 16.43
N LYS A 123 -10.33 12.81 17.65
CA LYS A 123 -11.01 13.24 18.89
C LYS A 123 -10.24 14.31 19.67
N GLY A 124 -8.98 14.55 19.30
CA GLY A 124 -8.10 15.52 19.96
C GLY A 124 -8.37 16.96 19.51
N SER A 125 -7.41 17.85 19.81
CA SER A 125 -7.42 19.20 19.25
C SER A 125 -7.21 19.17 17.73
N ARG A 126 -7.50 20.30 17.06
CA ARG A 126 -7.23 20.45 15.62
C ARG A 126 -5.74 20.24 15.33
N GLU A 127 -4.89 20.77 16.20
CA GLU A 127 -3.43 20.64 16.12
C GLU A 127 -3.00 19.17 16.26
N ASP A 128 -3.56 18.42 17.20
CA ASP A 128 -3.28 16.98 17.37
C ASP A 128 -3.71 16.17 16.15
N CYS A 129 -4.89 16.48 15.60
CA CYS A 129 -5.39 15.84 14.39
C CYS A 129 -4.45 16.10 13.21
N GLN A 130 -4.07 17.36 12.99
CA GLN A 130 -3.14 17.75 11.92
C GLN A 130 -1.76 17.09 12.09
N GLN A 131 -1.24 17.02 13.32
CA GLN A 131 0.03 16.34 13.61
C GLN A 131 -0.06 14.84 13.31
N SER A 132 -1.14 14.17 13.72
CA SER A 132 -1.36 12.74 13.45
C SER A 132 -1.51 12.45 11.95
N LEU A 133 -2.14 13.37 11.22
CA LEU A 133 -2.32 13.30 9.77
C LEU A 133 -0.98 13.47 9.05
N THR A 134 -0.19 14.49 9.43
CA THR A 134 1.14 14.74 8.88
C THR A 134 2.05 13.52 9.10
N ALA A 135 2.01 12.92 10.29
CA ALA A 135 2.79 11.72 10.58
C ALA A 135 2.36 10.53 9.70
N SER A 136 1.06 10.35 9.47
CA SER A 136 0.51 9.30 8.61
C SER A 136 0.84 9.52 7.13
N ILE A 137 0.80 10.77 6.66
CA ILE A 137 1.23 11.19 5.30
C ILE A 137 2.70 10.85 5.09
N LEU A 138 3.56 11.16 6.06
CA LEU A 138 4.99 10.85 5.97
C LEU A 138 5.22 9.34 5.80
N GLN A 139 4.55 8.52 6.62
CA GLN A 139 4.69 7.06 6.53
C GLN A 139 4.21 6.50 5.19
N LEU A 140 3.01 6.88 4.75
CA LEU A 140 2.45 6.44 3.48
C LEU A 140 3.32 6.89 2.29
N THR A 141 3.87 8.11 2.36
CA THR A 141 4.79 8.62 1.34
C THR A 141 6.07 7.79 1.28
N SER A 142 6.67 7.48 2.43
CA SER A 142 7.89 6.66 2.49
C SER A 142 7.65 5.25 1.91
N LEU A 143 6.52 4.62 2.26
CA LEU A 143 6.10 3.32 1.73
C LEU A 143 5.93 3.31 0.21
N LEU A 144 5.23 4.31 -0.32
CA LEU A 144 5.02 4.44 -1.75
C LEU A 144 6.31 4.81 -2.49
N ASP A 145 7.21 5.58 -1.89
CA ASP A 145 8.51 5.89 -2.48
C ASP A 145 9.39 4.64 -2.62
N TRP A 146 9.50 3.80 -1.58
CA TRP A 146 10.23 2.53 -1.69
C TRP A 146 9.66 1.63 -2.78
N SER A 147 8.34 1.56 -2.91
CA SER A 147 7.65 0.85 -3.99
C SER A 147 8.00 1.43 -5.37
N ASN A 148 7.91 2.76 -5.53
CA ASN A 148 8.16 3.45 -6.80
C ASN A 148 9.62 3.34 -7.25
N ARG A 149 10.55 3.35 -6.30
CA ARG A 149 11.98 3.13 -6.53
C ARG A 149 12.26 1.76 -7.17
N ILE A 150 11.66 0.70 -6.63
CA ILE A 150 11.75 -0.64 -7.23
C ILE A 150 11.11 -0.67 -8.62
N PHE A 151 9.92 -0.10 -8.78
CA PHE A 151 9.23 -0.06 -10.07
C PHE A 151 10.10 0.62 -11.14
N LYS A 152 10.69 1.79 -10.83
CA LYS A 152 11.59 2.53 -11.73
C LYS A 152 12.84 1.72 -12.07
N ALA A 153 13.41 0.99 -11.11
CA ALA A 153 14.58 0.14 -11.33
C ALA A 153 14.29 -1.03 -12.29
N ILE A 154 13.06 -1.56 -12.29
CA ILE A 154 12.63 -2.67 -13.18
C ILE A 154 12.24 -2.16 -14.57
N LEU A 155 11.64 -0.97 -14.66
CA LEU A 155 11.04 -0.45 -15.89
C LEU A 155 12.06 -0.31 -17.04
N TYR A 156 13.21 0.30 -16.78
CA TYR A 156 14.22 0.56 -17.82
C TYR A 156 14.81 -0.74 -18.42
N PRO A 157 15.26 -1.72 -17.61
CA PRO A 157 15.75 -2.97 -18.16
C PRO A 157 14.69 -3.78 -18.91
N PHE A 158 13.42 -3.74 -18.51
CA PHE A 158 12.34 -4.40 -19.25
C PHE A 158 12.17 -3.80 -20.65
N CYS A 159 12.24 -2.48 -20.80
CA CYS A 159 12.22 -1.84 -22.12
C CYS A 159 13.38 -2.33 -23.00
N ILE A 160 14.59 -2.47 -22.45
CA ILE A 160 15.74 -2.99 -23.21
C ILE A 160 15.52 -4.43 -23.66
N ILE A 161 15.04 -5.30 -22.75
CA ILE A 161 14.73 -6.69 -23.08
C ILE A 161 13.66 -6.75 -24.19
N GLN A 162 12.63 -5.90 -24.14
CA GLN A 162 11.61 -5.83 -25.19
C GLN A 162 12.21 -5.41 -26.54
N ILE A 163 13.11 -4.43 -26.58
CA ILE A 163 13.78 -4.03 -27.83
C ILE A 163 14.61 -5.20 -28.39
N ALA A 164 15.40 -5.87 -27.56
CA ALA A 164 16.21 -7.01 -27.98
C ALA A 164 15.35 -8.16 -28.53
N LEU A 165 14.24 -8.43 -27.86
CA LEU A 165 13.26 -9.43 -28.25
C LEU A 165 12.55 -9.10 -29.58
N VAL A 166 12.13 -7.84 -29.77
CA VAL A 166 11.55 -7.37 -31.03
C VAL A 166 12.56 -7.50 -32.18
N MET A 167 13.82 -7.14 -31.96
CA MET A 167 14.88 -7.31 -32.96
C MET A 167 15.07 -8.80 -33.33
N SER A 168 15.06 -9.69 -32.33
CA SER A 168 15.15 -11.13 -32.58
C SER A 168 13.96 -11.66 -33.37
N PHE A 169 12.74 -11.19 -33.07
CA PHE A 169 11.52 -11.59 -33.77
C PHE A 169 11.54 -11.12 -35.23
N VAL A 170 11.95 -9.87 -35.49
CA VAL A 170 12.07 -9.32 -36.84
C VAL A 170 13.10 -10.08 -37.67
N ASN A 171 14.26 -10.41 -37.09
CA ASN A 171 15.28 -11.21 -37.77
C ASN A 171 14.72 -12.57 -38.21
N GLN A 172 14.05 -13.28 -37.31
CA GLN A 172 13.48 -14.58 -37.65
C GLN A 172 12.37 -14.49 -38.70
N PHE A 173 11.55 -13.44 -38.67
CA PHE A 173 10.51 -13.21 -39.66
C PHE A 173 11.09 -13.03 -41.08
N TRP A 174 12.23 -12.35 -41.21
CA TRP A 174 12.88 -12.13 -42.51
C TRP A 174 13.57 -13.39 -43.07
N GLN A 175 14.04 -14.29 -42.21
CA GLN A 175 14.70 -15.55 -42.59
C GLN A 175 13.72 -16.64 -43.08
N LEU A 176 12.40 -16.38 -43.09
CA LEU A 176 11.39 -17.36 -43.52
C LEU A 176 11.42 -17.58 -45.05
N GLU A 177 12.21 -18.55 -45.51
CA GLU A 177 12.03 -19.14 -46.84
C GLU A 177 10.84 -20.12 -46.86
N SER A 178 10.18 -20.17 -48.02
CA SER A 178 8.75 -20.43 -48.26
C SER A 178 8.14 -21.79 -47.85
N ASP A 179 8.88 -22.82 -47.40
CA ASP A 179 8.28 -24.17 -47.40
C ASP A 179 8.51 -25.11 -46.19
N GLN A 180 9.28 -24.77 -45.15
CA GLN A 180 9.38 -25.62 -43.93
C GLN A 180 9.47 -24.87 -42.57
N ASN A 181 9.42 -23.54 -42.56
CA ASN A 181 9.91 -22.75 -41.42
C ASN A 181 8.86 -22.26 -40.40
N ILE A 182 7.57 -22.60 -40.54
CA ILE A 182 6.53 -22.16 -39.57
C ILE A 182 6.73 -22.85 -38.20
N ILE A 183 7.10 -24.14 -38.18
CA ILE A 183 7.31 -24.91 -36.94
C ILE A 183 8.58 -24.41 -36.20
N ALA A 184 9.59 -23.94 -36.93
CA ALA A 184 10.81 -23.37 -36.34
C ALA A 184 10.58 -22.01 -35.64
N MET A 185 9.49 -21.31 -35.96
CA MET A 185 9.11 -20.02 -35.36
C MET A 185 8.40 -20.18 -33.99
N LEU A 186 7.78 -21.34 -33.73
CA LEU A 186 7.03 -21.61 -32.50
C LEU A 186 7.83 -21.46 -31.19
N PRO A 187 9.05 -22.00 -31.02
CA PRO A 187 9.75 -21.93 -29.74
C PRO A 187 10.16 -20.50 -29.36
N MET A 188 10.66 -19.71 -30.31
CA MET A 188 11.14 -18.35 -30.03
C MET A 188 9.98 -17.35 -29.85
N SER A 189 8.92 -17.49 -30.65
CA SER A 189 7.68 -16.71 -30.45
C SER A 189 7.00 -17.04 -29.12
N PHE A 190 7.07 -18.29 -28.66
CA PHE A 190 6.60 -18.67 -27.32
C PHE A 190 7.44 -18.00 -26.22
N VAL A 191 8.77 -18.03 -26.30
CA VAL A 191 9.65 -17.32 -25.36
C VAL A 191 9.34 -15.81 -25.35
N TYR A 192 9.13 -15.20 -26.52
CA TYR A 192 8.72 -13.81 -26.63
C TYR A 192 7.40 -13.53 -25.91
N ALA A 193 6.37 -14.34 -26.18
CA ALA A 193 5.05 -14.18 -25.57
C ALA A 193 5.11 -14.34 -24.05
N VAL A 194 5.79 -15.38 -23.56
CA VAL A 194 5.93 -15.65 -22.11
C VAL A 194 6.70 -14.54 -21.40
N THR A 195 7.80 -14.06 -21.99
CA THR A 195 8.60 -12.98 -21.39
C THR A 195 7.85 -11.65 -21.40
N SER A 196 7.18 -11.30 -22.50
CA SER A 196 6.36 -10.08 -22.60
C SER A 196 5.16 -10.11 -21.65
N LEU A 197 4.43 -11.24 -21.57
CA LEU A 197 3.35 -11.42 -20.61
C LEU A 197 3.84 -11.35 -19.17
N GLY A 198 5.00 -11.97 -18.86
CA GLY A 198 5.62 -11.90 -17.54
C GLY A 198 6.01 -10.48 -17.13
N GLN A 199 6.61 -9.71 -18.06
CA GLN A 199 6.95 -8.31 -17.84
C GLN A 199 5.71 -7.43 -17.68
N PHE A 200 4.69 -7.64 -18.51
CA PHE A 200 3.44 -6.91 -18.41
C PHE A 200 2.71 -7.22 -17.09
N TYR A 201 2.63 -8.49 -16.69
CA TYR A 201 2.04 -8.90 -15.41
C TYR A 201 2.78 -8.29 -14.22
N THR A 202 4.12 -8.33 -14.23
CA THR A 202 4.92 -7.74 -13.16
C THR A 202 4.77 -6.22 -13.12
N LEU A 203 4.82 -5.51 -14.25
CA LEU A 203 4.56 -4.07 -14.28
C LEU A 203 3.16 -3.72 -13.78
N LEU A 204 2.13 -4.44 -14.21
CA LEU A 204 0.75 -4.23 -13.75
C LEU A 204 0.59 -4.56 -12.26
N SER A 205 1.33 -5.56 -11.76
CA SER A 205 1.32 -5.96 -10.35
C SER A 205 2.11 -5.01 -9.46
N LEU A 206 3.14 -4.32 -9.98
CA LEU A 206 3.85 -3.29 -9.22
C LEU A 206 3.14 -1.93 -9.31
N HIS A 207 2.41 -1.67 -10.39
CA HIS A 207 1.59 -0.48 -10.57
C HIS A 207 0.44 -0.42 -9.53
N ASN A 208 0.02 0.79 -9.14
CA ASN A 208 -1.06 1.04 -8.18
C ASN A 208 -0.87 0.50 -6.74
N GLY A 209 0.34 0.60 -6.17
CA GLY A 209 0.57 0.38 -4.73
C GLY A 209 0.55 -1.10 -4.27
N ARG A 210 0.39 -2.03 -5.21
CA ARG A 210 0.46 -3.48 -4.96
C ARG A 210 1.88 -4.00 -4.74
N ALA A 211 2.92 -3.24 -5.10
CA ALA A 211 4.30 -3.62 -4.79
C ALA A 211 4.52 -3.75 -3.28
N CYS A 212 3.89 -2.91 -2.46
CA CYS A 212 3.94 -3.01 -1.00
C CYS A 212 3.46 -4.39 -0.48
N PHE A 213 2.45 -4.99 -1.13
CA PHE A 213 1.98 -6.33 -0.79
C PHE A 213 3.05 -7.40 -1.10
N TRP A 214 3.70 -7.29 -2.26
CA TRP A 214 4.81 -8.17 -2.62
C TRP A 214 6.01 -8.03 -1.66
N LEU A 215 6.34 -6.79 -1.28
CA LEU A 215 7.43 -6.50 -0.34
C LEU A 215 7.15 -7.07 1.06
N GLU A 216 5.90 -6.99 1.51
CA GLU A 216 5.47 -7.58 2.79
C GLU A 216 5.62 -9.11 2.79
N LYS A 217 5.32 -9.76 1.66
CA LYS A 217 5.47 -11.20 1.50
C LYS A 217 6.94 -11.64 1.51
N ILE A 218 7.82 -10.91 0.83
CA ILE A 218 9.21 -11.34 0.65
C ILE A 218 10.11 -10.93 1.81
N SER A 219 10.02 -9.69 2.28
CA SER A 219 11.05 -9.09 3.13
C SER A 219 10.62 -8.98 4.58
N ALA A 220 11.29 -9.73 5.46
CA ALA A 220 11.12 -9.58 6.91
C ALA A 220 11.51 -8.17 7.40
N THR A 221 12.57 -7.58 6.86
CA THR A 221 13.01 -6.24 7.22
C THR A 221 11.94 -5.20 6.90
N PHE A 222 11.27 -5.30 5.74
CA PHE A 222 10.18 -4.39 5.39
C PHE A 222 9.00 -4.50 6.36
N ARG A 223 8.64 -5.73 6.77
CA ARG A 223 7.59 -5.96 7.77
C ARG A 223 7.93 -5.28 9.10
N LEU A 224 9.17 -5.44 9.58
CA LEU A 224 9.62 -4.79 10.81
C LEU A 224 9.66 -3.27 10.68
N THR A 225 10.14 -2.71 9.56
CA THR A 225 10.08 -1.27 9.29
C THR A 225 8.64 -0.76 9.42
N LYS A 226 7.68 -1.45 8.80
CA LYS A 226 6.25 -1.10 8.86
C LYS A 226 5.70 -1.17 10.29
N ILE A 227 6.01 -2.24 11.03
CA ILE A 227 5.54 -2.42 12.41
C ILE A 227 6.09 -1.33 13.31
N PHE A 228 7.40 -1.10 13.29
CA PHE A 228 8.04 -0.12 14.17
C PHE A 228 7.70 1.32 13.79
N SER A 229 7.53 1.64 12.51
CA SER A 229 7.00 2.95 12.11
C SER A 229 5.59 3.13 12.67
N LEU A 230 4.70 2.13 12.51
CA LEU A 230 3.34 2.19 13.05
C LEU A 230 3.34 2.34 14.58
N LEU A 231 4.10 1.53 15.32
CA LEU A 231 4.17 1.60 16.79
C LEU A 231 4.70 2.95 17.27
N SER A 232 5.79 3.45 16.66
CA SER A 232 6.38 4.73 17.06
C SER A 232 5.46 5.92 16.77
N THR A 233 4.73 5.91 15.66
CA THR A 233 3.77 6.97 15.35
C THR A 233 2.50 6.84 16.17
N ALA A 234 1.95 5.63 16.34
CA ALA A 234 0.77 5.38 17.14
C ALA A 234 0.94 5.89 18.57
N ARG A 235 2.15 5.71 19.13
CA ARG A 235 2.52 6.24 20.43
C ARG A 235 2.59 7.76 20.46
N LYS A 236 3.22 8.38 19.43
CA LYS A 236 3.26 9.85 19.28
C LYS A 236 1.89 10.48 19.08
N THR A 237 0.93 9.77 18.50
CA THR A 237 -0.45 10.25 18.30
C THR A 237 -1.38 9.95 19.48
N GLY A 238 -0.84 9.40 20.59
CA GLY A 238 -1.57 9.21 21.84
C GLY A 238 -2.27 7.86 22.00
N THR A 239 -2.09 6.92 21.07
CA THR A 239 -2.59 5.55 21.25
C THR A 239 -1.61 4.72 22.09
N THR A 240 -2.14 3.82 22.91
CA THR A 240 -1.28 2.99 23.77
C THR A 240 -0.64 1.88 22.98
N LEU A 241 0.60 1.52 23.32
CA LEU A 241 1.34 0.42 22.67
C LEU A 241 0.54 -0.88 22.64
N GLN A 242 -0.12 -1.22 23.76
CA GLN A 242 -0.92 -2.43 23.88
C GLN A 242 -2.10 -2.43 22.91
N GLN A 243 -2.82 -1.30 22.78
CA GLN A 243 -3.90 -1.18 21.80
C GLN A 243 -3.38 -1.29 20.37
N THR A 244 -2.26 -0.65 20.06
CA THR A 244 -1.66 -0.73 18.72
C THR A 244 -1.24 -2.16 18.39
N LEU A 245 -0.53 -2.85 19.29
CA LEU A 245 -0.13 -4.26 19.11
C LEU A 245 -1.35 -5.19 18.98
N GLN A 246 -2.39 -4.96 19.80
CA GLN A 246 -3.63 -5.74 19.72
C GLN A 246 -4.32 -5.61 18.38
N GLN A 247 -4.32 -4.43 17.76
CA GLN A 247 -5.02 -4.24 16.49
C GLN A 247 -4.14 -4.62 15.30
N MET A 248 -2.82 -4.46 15.42
CA MET A 248 -1.86 -4.64 14.33
C MET A 248 -1.94 -6.03 13.67
N HIS A 249 -2.17 -7.10 14.44
CA HIS A 249 -2.29 -8.46 13.91
C HIS A 249 -3.41 -8.64 12.85
N LEU A 250 -4.45 -7.80 12.85
CA LEU A 250 -5.57 -7.87 11.90
C LEU A 250 -5.18 -7.43 10.49
N TYR A 251 -4.07 -6.70 10.38
CA TYR A 251 -3.66 -5.99 9.17
C TYR A 251 -2.33 -6.48 8.59
N LEU A 252 -1.72 -7.47 9.25
CA LEU A 252 -0.50 -8.14 8.79
C LEU A 252 -0.88 -9.33 7.90
N ASN A 253 -0.12 -9.56 6.84
CA ASN A 253 -0.39 -10.68 5.92
C ASN A 253 0.46 -11.93 6.20
N HIS A 254 1.48 -11.84 7.07
CA HIS A 254 2.44 -12.91 7.31
C HIS A 254 2.22 -13.59 8.67
N SER A 255 1.95 -14.91 8.64
CA SER A 255 1.62 -15.69 9.85
C SER A 255 2.68 -15.59 10.95
N ALA A 256 3.97 -15.78 10.63
CA ALA A 256 5.01 -15.72 11.66
C ALA A 256 5.10 -14.33 12.34
N THR A 257 4.86 -13.25 11.60
CA THR A 257 4.87 -11.90 12.17
C THR A 257 3.62 -11.61 12.99
N ILE A 258 2.48 -12.21 12.63
CA ILE A 258 1.26 -12.21 13.44
C ILE A 258 1.54 -12.90 14.78
N ASP A 259 2.15 -14.09 14.76
CA ASP A 259 2.47 -14.86 15.96
C ASP A 259 3.44 -14.09 16.88
N GLU A 260 4.48 -13.48 16.33
CA GLU A 260 5.42 -12.62 17.07
C GLU A 260 4.72 -11.40 17.71
N THR A 261 3.81 -10.76 16.97
CA THR A 261 3.06 -9.58 17.46
C THR A 261 2.10 -9.98 18.58
N LEU A 262 1.39 -11.10 18.42
CA LEU A 262 0.49 -11.65 19.43
C LEU A 262 1.27 -12.09 20.68
N PHE A 263 2.41 -12.75 20.50
CA PHE A 263 3.29 -13.12 21.60
C PHE A 263 3.68 -11.87 22.40
N ALA A 264 4.17 -10.82 21.74
CA ALA A 264 4.52 -9.58 22.41
C ALA A 264 3.33 -8.93 23.13
N TYR A 265 2.15 -8.88 22.49
CA TYR A 265 0.94 -8.38 23.11
C TYR A 265 0.58 -9.14 24.40
N TYR A 266 0.56 -10.47 24.36
CA TYR A 266 0.20 -11.28 25.52
C TYR A 266 1.22 -11.22 26.64
N GLN A 267 2.53 -11.19 26.34
CA GLN A 267 3.57 -11.05 27.37
C GLN A 267 3.46 -9.72 28.12
N LEU A 268 3.25 -8.62 27.38
CA LEU A 268 3.01 -7.31 27.99
C LEU A 268 1.73 -7.31 28.83
N LYS A 269 0.67 -7.98 28.37
CA LYS A 269 -0.59 -8.10 29.12
C LYS A 269 -0.44 -8.92 30.40
N LEU A 270 0.48 -9.88 30.42
CA LEU A 270 0.85 -10.68 31.60
C LEU A 270 1.78 -9.93 32.57
N GLY A 271 2.20 -8.70 32.24
CA GLY A 271 3.07 -7.89 33.09
C GLY A 271 4.53 -8.32 33.07
N ARG A 272 4.97 -9.03 32.02
CA ARG A 272 6.40 -9.30 31.79
C ARG A 272 7.14 -8.00 31.46
N ASN A 273 8.44 -8.01 31.68
CA ASN A 273 9.28 -6.87 31.34
C ASN A 273 9.39 -6.70 29.81
N TYR A 274 9.88 -5.54 29.36
CA TYR A 274 9.92 -5.23 27.93
C TYR A 274 10.92 -6.13 27.20
N ALA A 275 12.08 -6.42 27.80
CA ALA A 275 13.10 -7.25 27.17
C ALA A 275 12.66 -8.70 26.91
N GLU A 276 11.84 -9.30 27.78
CA GLU A 276 11.30 -10.66 27.58
C GLU A 276 10.07 -10.67 26.67
N SER A 277 9.36 -9.54 26.58
CA SER A 277 8.10 -9.46 25.83
C SER A 277 8.31 -9.42 24.32
N PHE A 278 9.40 -8.82 23.84
CA PHE A 278 9.66 -8.67 22.40
C PHE A 278 10.67 -9.70 21.90
N PRO A 279 10.53 -10.21 20.65
CA PRO A 279 11.57 -11.03 20.04
C PRO A 279 12.90 -10.29 19.91
N ASN A 280 14.02 -10.97 20.13
CA ASN A 280 15.36 -10.34 20.11
C ASN A 280 15.68 -9.61 18.79
N HIS A 281 15.21 -10.10 17.64
CA HIS A 281 15.46 -9.48 16.34
C HIS A 281 14.63 -8.21 16.09
N TRP A 282 13.61 -7.94 16.91
CA TRP A 282 12.81 -6.71 16.80
C TRP A 282 13.60 -5.48 17.25
N PHE A 283 14.51 -5.63 18.23
CA PHE A 283 15.33 -4.54 18.76
C PHE A 283 16.82 -4.82 18.55
N PRO A 284 17.39 -4.50 17.37
CA PRO A 284 18.82 -4.70 17.11
C PRO A 284 19.71 -3.62 17.74
N ASP A 285 20.94 -4.00 18.08
CA ASP A 285 22.04 -3.11 18.50
C ASP A 285 21.63 -2.14 19.64
N GLU A 286 21.76 -0.82 19.39
CA GLU A 286 21.42 0.26 20.32
C GLU A 286 19.96 0.21 20.79
N ALA A 287 19.05 -0.35 19.98
CA ALA A 287 17.65 -0.46 20.33
C ALA A 287 17.41 -1.46 21.48
N ALA A 288 18.20 -2.55 21.55
CA ALA A 288 18.13 -3.51 22.65
C ALA A 288 18.57 -2.87 23.97
N ILE A 289 19.65 -2.08 23.92
CA ILE A 289 20.17 -1.37 25.10
C ILE A 289 19.12 -0.37 25.60
N ALA A 290 18.53 0.40 24.69
CA ALA A 290 17.46 1.33 25.03
C ALA A 290 16.22 0.62 25.59
N LEU A 291 15.86 -0.56 25.06
CA LEU A 291 14.74 -1.36 25.57
C LEU A 291 14.99 -1.85 27.00
N TYR A 292 16.23 -2.26 27.30
CA TYR A 292 16.62 -2.67 28.65
C TYR A 292 16.62 -1.48 29.63
N SER A 293 17.15 -0.33 29.20
CA SER A 293 17.08 0.91 30.00
C SER A 293 15.65 1.37 30.27
N ALA A 294 14.75 1.18 29.30
CA ALA A 294 13.32 1.51 29.41
C ALA A 294 12.60 0.79 30.56
N GLU A 295 13.15 -0.32 31.08
CA GLU A 295 12.62 -1.00 32.26
C GLU A 295 12.85 -0.20 33.54
N GLN A 296 13.92 0.59 33.61
CA GLN A 296 14.31 1.35 34.79
C GLN A 296 13.77 2.78 34.76
N ASP A 297 13.81 3.43 33.60
CA ASP A 297 13.43 4.85 33.43
C ASP A 297 12.03 5.03 32.82
N GLY A 298 11.41 3.97 32.29
CA GLY A 298 10.09 3.98 31.66
C GLY A 298 10.06 4.56 30.25
N ASP A 299 11.21 4.94 29.66
CA ASP A 299 11.31 5.58 28.34
C ASP A 299 11.34 4.55 27.19
N LEU A 300 10.22 3.85 27.03
CA LEU A 300 10.03 2.91 25.92
C LEU A 300 9.98 3.62 24.55
N ASP A 301 9.57 4.88 24.53
CA ASP A 301 9.39 5.67 23.32
C ASP A 301 10.73 5.85 22.60
N ARG A 302 11.81 6.05 23.35
CA ARG A 302 13.18 6.08 22.83
C ARG A 302 13.58 4.75 22.19
N ALA A 303 13.32 3.62 22.85
CA ALA A 303 13.66 2.30 22.31
C ALA A 303 12.92 2.02 20.99
N LEU A 304 11.62 2.31 20.94
CA LEU A 304 10.80 2.17 19.73
C LEU A 304 11.28 3.08 18.59
N PHE A 305 11.66 4.31 18.91
CA PHE A 305 12.18 5.26 17.92
C PHE A 305 13.52 4.80 17.33
N ILE A 306 14.46 4.34 18.17
CA ILE A 306 15.76 3.82 17.71
C ILE A 306 15.55 2.58 16.84
N ALA A 307 14.70 1.64 17.26
CA ALA A 307 14.36 0.45 16.49
C ALA A 307 13.73 0.80 15.13
N ALA A 308 12.76 1.72 15.10
CA ALA A 308 12.11 2.17 13.86
C ALA A 308 13.14 2.74 12.87
N LYS A 309 14.01 3.65 13.34
CA LYS A 309 15.05 4.25 12.51
C LYS A 309 16.03 3.21 11.98
N LYS A 310 16.44 2.25 12.80
CA LYS A 310 17.38 1.19 12.41
C LYS A 310 16.78 0.26 11.34
N HIS A 311 15.55 -0.20 11.53
CA HIS A 311 14.86 -1.03 10.52
C HIS A 311 14.61 -0.26 9.22
N GLU A 312 14.27 1.02 9.30
CA GLU A 312 14.14 1.89 8.12
C GLU A 312 15.47 2.01 7.35
N GLN A 313 16.58 2.25 8.05
CA GLN A 313 17.91 2.31 7.44
C GLN A 313 18.33 0.98 6.80
N ASP A 314 18.07 -0.14 7.46
CA ASP A 314 18.42 -1.45 6.92
C ASP A 314 17.55 -1.81 5.72
N TRP A 315 16.27 -1.41 5.73
CA TRP A 315 15.43 -1.50 4.56
C TRP A 315 15.92 -0.63 3.40
N GLN A 316 16.31 0.61 3.68
CA GLN A 316 16.84 1.54 2.67
C GLN A 316 18.11 1.00 2.02
N LYS A 317 19.02 0.38 2.78
CA LYS A 317 20.20 -0.31 2.25
C LYS A 317 19.81 -1.45 1.30
N LYS A 318 18.83 -2.27 1.69
CA LYS A 318 18.32 -3.37 0.84
C LYS A 318 17.68 -2.86 -0.44
N ILE A 319 16.88 -1.79 -0.37
CA ILE A 319 16.32 -1.14 -1.57
C ILE A 319 17.44 -0.66 -2.49
N HIS A 320 18.44 0.05 -1.97
CA HIS A 320 19.56 0.54 -2.77
C HIS A 320 20.36 -0.58 -3.43
N PHE A 321 20.51 -1.72 -2.73
CA PHE A 321 21.12 -2.91 -3.30
C PHE A 321 20.26 -3.50 -4.44
N LEU A 322 18.94 -3.61 -4.23
CA LEU A 322 18.00 -4.09 -5.25
C LEU A 322 17.96 -3.16 -6.48
N GLU A 323 17.99 -1.85 -6.29
CA GLU A 323 18.02 -0.86 -7.38
C GLU A 323 19.23 -1.00 -8.28
N LYS A 324 20.35 -1.53 -7.78
CA LYS A 324 21.56 -1.79 -8.57
C LYS A 324 21.57 -3.20 -9.15
N LEU A 325 21.13 -4.18 -8.37
CA LEU A 325 21.16 -5.59 -8.74
C LEU A 325 20.13 -5.91 -9.84
N ILE A 326 18.91 -5.37 -9.73
CA ILE A 326 17.83 -5.61 -10.69
C ILE A 326 18.26 -5.20 -12.11
N PRO A 327 18.72 -3.96 -12.37
CA PRO A 327 19.20 -3.57 -13.68
C PRO A 327 20.37 -4.42 -14.17
N ALA A 328 21.33 -4.74 -13.33
CA ALA A 328 22.50 -5.53 -13.72
C ALA A 328 22.11 -6.94 -14.20
N LEU A 329 21.22 -7.63 -13.48
CA LEU A 329 20.72 -8.95 -13.88
C LEU A 329 19.90 -8.88 -15.16
N CYS A 330 19.00 -7.91 -15.27
CA CYS A 330 18.19 -7.74 -16.47
C CYS A 330 19.03 -7.38 -17.71
N LEU A 331 20.08 -6.56 -17.55
CA LEU A 331 21.02 -6.23 -18.63
C LEU A 331 21.85 -7.45 -19.06
N LEU A 332 22.24 -8.33 -18.13
CA LEU A 332 22.91 -9.58 -18.47
C LEU A 332 21.99 -10.46 -19.33
N ILE A 333 20.73 -10.61 -18.92
CA ILE A 333 19.72 -11.36 -19.68
C ILE A 333 19.52 -10.72 -21.08
N ALA A 334 19.33 -9.41 -21.15
CA ALA A 334 19.19 -8.69 -22.41
C ALA A 334 20.42 -8.87 -23.32
N GLY A 335 21.63 -8.77 -22.77
CA GLY A 335 22.88 -8.97 -23.49
C GLY A 335 23.00 -10.38 -24.08
N SER A 336 22.53 -11.41 -23.35
CA SER A 336 22.47 -12.77 -23.88
C SER A 336 21.52 -12.89 -25.08
N PHE A 337 20.34 -12.27 -25.02
CA PHE A 337 19.41 -12.23 -26.15
C PHE A 337 20.00 -11.48 -27.36
N VAL A 338 20.62 -10.32 -27.13
CA VAL A 338 21.27 -9.54 -28.21
C VAL A 338 22.42 -10.33 -28.84
N ALA A 339 23.27 -10.96 -28.04
CA ALA A 339 24.37 -11.79 -28.56
C ALA A 339 23.85 -12.96 -29.40
N SER A 340 22.80 -13.66 -28.93
CA SER A 340 22.16 -14.74 -29.69
C SER A 340 21.58 -14.24 -31.01
N ALA A 341 20.90 -13.09 -31.02
CA ALA A 341 20.34 -12.50 -32.23
C ALA A 341 21.46 -12.11 -33.22
N LEU A 342 22.55 -11.54 -32.72
CA LEU A 342 23.69 -11.12 -33.54
C LEU A 342 24.38 -12.32 -34.20
N VAL A 343 24.63 -13.39 -33.45
CA VAL A 343 25.17 -14.65 -34.01
C VAL A 343 24.24 -15.19 -35.10
N SER A 344 22.92 -15.19 -34.88
CA SER A 344 21.95 -15.63 -35.89
C SER A 344 21.96 -14.78 -37.16
N ILE A 345 22.17 -13.47 -37.05
CA ILE A 345 22.26 -12.55 -38.21
C ILE A 345 23.55 -12.77 -39.01
N TYR A 346 24.69 -12.94 -38.33
CA TYR A 346 26.00 -13.04 -38.98
C TYR A 346 26.38 -14.47 -39.40
N ALA A 347 25.76 -15.51 -38.83
CA ALA A 347 26.00 -16.91 -39.19
C ALA A 347 25.96 -17.20 -40.70
N PRO A 348 24.92 -16.81 -41.46
CA PRO A 348 24.86 -17.07 -42.91
C PRO A 348 25.94 -16.32 -43.70
N LEU A 349 26.41 -15.18 -43.19
CA LEU A 349 27.41 -14.34 -43.87
C LEU A 349 28.84 -14.85 -43.64
N LEU A 350 29.07 -15.58 -42.54
CA LEU A 350 30.39 -16.09 -42.15
C LEU A 350 30.66 -17.53 -42.62
N ASN A 351 29.70 -18.21 -43.28
CA ASN A 351 29.78 -19.64 -43.59
C ASN A 351 30.20 -20.49 -42.37
N LEU A 352 29.81 -20.06 -41.17
CA LEU A 352 29.98 -20.88 -39.97
C LEU A 352 28.95 -22.02 -40.07
N PRO A 353 29.35 -23.30 -39.89
CA PRO A 353 28.43 -24.43 -39.94
C PRO A 353 27.35 -24.37 -38.86
#